data_AF-A0A4R8TPB0-F1
#
_entry.id   AF-A0A4R8TPB0-F1
#
_cell.length_a   1.000
_cell.length_b   1.000
_cell.length_c   1.000
_cell.angle_alpha   90.00
_cell.angle_beta   90.00
_cell.angle_gamma   90.00
#
_symmetry.space_group_name_H-M   'P 1'
#
loop_
_entity.id
_entity.type
_entity.pdbx_description
1 polymer ?
#
loop_
_entity_poly.entity_id
_entity_poly.type
_entity_poly.pdbx_seq_one_letter_code
_entity_poly.pdbx_strand_id
1 'polypeptide(L)'
;MSSEPKHSPKGPEEKDTARNVTAAFDNVVADNGSNDDAPTASSQTSPPAVEKASAPAGPPNGGLQAWLHIAGSFFLYFNTWGLISSFGAFQAYYESDLLSGNTPFQISTIGSLQNFLMVFLGFIIGPIYDLGYSRYLLIVGSLLVLVGLILQAFCRNLWQFLLCQGLIIGLGTGCLSTLGVALPSQWFSTRLPLANGIAANGSGVGGLVLPALFRAIQPRIGYRWTVLIFALISLVTLGISILVIKTSKLKTPPKRRPWIDRSVFHDPPFLLFLGGCCLLFLGMYTPYVYIQSYALDRHLASENVALYLLSILNGASIVGRILPNFVVPYYGIMNMITTAVLAMSIAAFCFAATNSEASLIAVTAVYGFFAGTFFALQPTTFVKLTADKSYMGTRFGMAFTVMSVALLFGSPIAGALSRSFGYLSGWIWAGCCLAASSATIFVARGFNGGWKVNQVA
;
A
#
# COMPACT_ATOMS: atom_id res chain seq x y z
N MET A 1 67.62 -40.33 -43.06
CA MET A 1 67.49 -40.81 -41.67
C MET A 1 65.99 -40.84 -41.37
N SER A 2 65.28 -41.96 -41.58
CA SER A 2 65.15 -43.13 -40.69
C SER A 2 64.78 -42.70 -39.27
N SER A 3 63.70 -43.15 -38.61
CA SER A 3 62.71 -44.20 -38.86
C SER A 3 61.56 -44.06 -37.85
N GLU A 4 60.42 -44.66 -38.18
CA GLU A 4 59.08 -44.59 -37.56
C GLU A 4 58.83 -45.79 -36.56
N PRO A 5 57.60 -46.22 -36.14
CA PRO A 5 57.08 -46.24 -34.75
C PRO A 5 56.55 -47.63 -34.25
N LYS A 6 55.76 -47.67 -33.13
CA LYS A 6 54.63 -48.59 -32.72
C LYS A 6 54.57 -48.75 -31.17
N HIS A 7 53.48 -49.01 -30.42
CA HIS A 7 52.08 -49.47 -30.61
C HIS A 7 51.23 -49.16 -29.33
N SER A 8 49.89 -49.17 -29.44
CA SER A 8 48.82 -49.14 -28.38
C SER A 8 48.34 -50.60 -28.03
N PRO A 9 47.19 -50.95 -27.36
CA PRO A 9 46.19 -50.28 -26.46
C PRO A 9 45.59 -51.15 -25.28
N LYS A 10 44.57 -50.61 -24.54
CA LYS A 10 43.31 -51.22 -23.95
C LYS A 10 43.08 -51.24 -22.41
N GLY A 11 41.86 -50.83 -21.99
CA GLY A 11 41.24 -50.85 -20.63
C GLY A 11 40.62 -52.22 -20.21
N PRO A 12 39.59 -52.35 -19.33
CA PRO A 12 38.45 -51.43 -19.04
C PRO A 12 37.97 -51.37 -17.53
N GLU A 13 36.68 -51.05 -17.34
CA GLU A 13 35.87 -50.49 -16.22
C GLU A 13 35.37 -51.42 -15.07
N GLU A 14 34.77 -50.76 -14.05
CA GLU A 14 33.50 -51.05 -13.33
C GLU A 14 33.39 -51.88 -12.00
N LYS A 15 32.79 -51.19 -10.98
CA LYS A 15 31.65 -51.53 -10.08
C LYS A 15 31.70 -52.51 -8.88
N ASP A 16 31.19 -51.94 -7.76
CA ASP A 16 30.16 -52.42 -6.80
C ASP A 16 30.39 -53.46 -5.68
N THR A 17 29.70 -53.16 -4.57
CA THR A 17 28.99 -54.03 -3.58
C THR A 17 29.65 -54.64 -2.33
N ALA A 18 29.23 -54.07 -1.18
CA ALA A 18 28.45 -54.68 -0.08
C ALA A 18 29.03 -55.66 0.98
N ARG A 19 28.86 -55.23 2.26
CA ARG A 19 28.30 -55.89 3.48
C ARG A 19 28.77 -57.29 3.96
N ASN A 20 29.10 -57.36 5.27
CA ASN A 20 28.53 -58.21 6.36
C ASN A 20 29.44 -58.07 7.62
N VAL A 21 29.01 -57.68 8.84
CA VAL A 21 28.15 -58.34 9.87
C VAL A 21 28.73 -59.72 10.25
N THR A 22 29.14 -60.05 11.49
CA THR A 22 28.36 -60.24 12.74
C THR A 22 29.25 -60.68 13.94
N ALA A 23 28.76 -60.42 15.17
CA ALA A 23 28.79 -61.26 16.41
C ALA A 23 30.14 -61.56 17.14
N ALA A 24 30.22 -61.85 18.44
CA ALA A 24 29.41 -61.72 19.68
C ALA A 24 30.21 -62.43 20.83
N PHE A 25 29.68 -62.39 22.06
CA PHE A 25 30.06 -63.14 23.31
C PHE A 25 31.14 -62.47 24.20
N ASP A 26 31.07 -62.42 25.54
CA ASP A 26 30.24 -63.15 26.52
C ASP A 26 30.16 -62.47 27.91
N ASN A 27 29.15 -62.83 28.72
CA ASN A 27 28.87 -62.38 30.09
C ASN A 27 29.46 -63.32 31.17
N VAL A 28 29.75 -62.80 32.38
CA VAL A 28 29.80 -63.58 33.65
C VAL A 28 29.15 -62.79 34.81
N VAL A 29 28.44 -63.52 35.67
CA VAL A 29 27.49 -63.14 36.73
C VAL A 29 28.08 -63.38 38.15
N ALA A 30 27.53 -62.69 39.17
CA ALA A 30 27.31 -63.09 40.61
C ALA A 30 27.70 -61.96 41.61
N ASP A 31 27.08 -61.67 42.77
CA ASP A 31 25.88 -62.09 43.51
C ASP A 31 25.65 -61.11 44.72
N ASN A 32 24.49 -61.25 45.39
CA ASN A 32 23.72 -60.48 46.40
C ASN A 32 24.34 -59.93 47.72
N GLY A 33 23.62 -58.98 48.34
CA GLY A 33 23.66 -58.68 49.80
C GLY A 33 22.86 -57.42 50.24
N SER A 34 22.10 -57.51 51.33
CA SER A 34 20.89 -56.74 51.73
C SER A 34 21.04 -55.59 52.76
N ASN A 35 20.09 -54.64 52.73
CA ASN A 35 19.45 -53.79 53.78
C ASN A 35 20.25 -53.17 54.95
N ASP A 36 20.18 -51.83 55.12
CA ASP A 36 19.39 -51.13 56.17
C ASP A 36 19.65 -49.60 56.22
N ASP A 37 18.59 -48.87 56.61
CA ASP A 37 18.52 -47.54 57.26
C ASP A 37 18.82 -46.21 56.50
N ALA A 38 17.76 -45.42 56.33
CA ALA A 38 17.80 -43.96 56.14
C ALA A 38 17.82 -43.24 57.51
N PRO A 39 18.28 -41.97 57.61
CA PRO A 39 17.34 -40.88 57.34
C PRO A 39 17.94 -39.55 56.79
N THR A 40 17.07 -38.83 56.06
CA THR A 40 16.92 -37.36 55.97
C THR A 40 18.00 -36.45 55.36
N ALA A 41 17.56 -35.79 54.28
CA ALA A 41 17.63 -34.36 53.99
C ALA A 41 18.95 -33.74 53.47
N SER A 42 19.10 -33.74 52.14
CA SER A 42 19.71 -32.62 51.42
C SER A 42 18.77 -32.16 50.31
N SER A 43 18.14 -31.01 50.52
CA SER A 43 17.30 -30.31 49.54
C SER A 43 18.10 -29.96 48.29
N GLN A 44 17.92 -30.73 47.22
CA GLN A 44 18.29 -30.30 45.87
C GLN A 44 17.24 -29.29 45.41
N THR A 45 17.49 -28.00 45.67
CA THR A 45 16.80 -26.92 44.97
C THR A 45 17.15 -27.00 43.49
N SER A 46 16.20 -27.49 42.70
CA SER A 46 16.22 -27.41 41.25
C SER A 46 16.43 -25.93 40.84
N PRO A 47 17.27 -25.63 39.83
CA PRO A 47 17.33 -24.27 39.31
C PRO A 47 15.92 -23.89 38.82
N PRO A 48 15.43 -22.66 39.11
CA PRO A 48 14.11 -22.24 38.67
C PRO A 48 14.05 -22.41 37.16
N ALA A 49 13.09 -23.21 36.70
CA ALA A 49 12.77 -23.32 35.30
C ALA A 49 12.54 -21.90 34.80
N VAL A 50 13.44 -21.41 33.94
CA VAL A 50 13.20 -20.21 33.15
C VAL A 50 11.95 -20.51 32.36
N GLU A 51 10.82 -19.98 32.84
CA GLU A 51 9.56 -19.97 32.14
C GLU A 51 9.89 -19.39 30.76
N LYS A 52 9.93 -20.26 29.74
CA LYS A 52 10.06 -19.84 28.35
C LYS A 52 8.93 -18.87 28.13
N ALA A 53 9.25 -17.57 28.14
CA ALA A 53 8.33 -16.52 27.78
C ALA A 53 7.65 -16.96 26.48
N SER A 54 6.38 -17.34 26.58
CA SER A 54 5.59 -17.79 25.46
C SER A 54 5.78 -16.77 24.35
N ALA A 55 6.28 -17.22 23.19
CA ALA A 55 6.40 -16.37 22.02
C ALA A 55 5.08 -15.59 21.86
N PRO A 56 5.11 -14.25 21.69
CA PRO A 56 3.89 -13.47 21.68
C PRO A 56 2.93 -14.08 20.66
N ALA A 57 1.74 -14.47 21.11
CA ALA A 57 0.70 -15.02 20.25
C ALA A 57 0.56 -14.07 19.05
N GLY A 58 0.75 -14.61 17.84
CA GLY A 58 0.68 -13.84 16.61
C GLY A 58 -0.68 -13.16 16.45
N PRO A 59 -0.85 -12.29 15.43
CA PRO A 59 -2.10 -11.57 15.22
C PRO A 59 -3.31 -12.52 15.17
N PRO A 60 -4.45 -12.17 15.78
CA PRO A 60 -5.59 -13.07 15.93
C PRO A 60 -6.25 -13.46 14.60
N ASN A 61 -5.93 -12.78 13.48
CA ASN A 61 -6.36 -13.14 12.11
C ASN A 61 -7.88 -13.24 11.92
N GLY A 62 -8.66 -12.60 12.79
CA GLY A 62 -10.12 -12.66 12.78
C GLY A 62 -10.73 -12.23 14.12
N GLY A 63 -12.03 -12.47 14.25
CA GLY A 63 -12.84 -12.05 15.40
C GLY A 63 -13.49 -10.68 15.20
N LEU A 64 -14.57 -10.44 15.95
CA LEU A 64 -15.36 -9.20 15.84
C LEU A 64 -14.48 -7.96 16.01
N GLN A 65 -13.57 -7.98 16.99
CA GLN A 65 -12.67 -6.85 17.24
C GLN A 65 -11.72 -6.58 16.07
N ALA A 66 -11.16 -7.60 15.41
CA ALA A 66 -10.28 -7.42 14.26
C ALA A 66 -11.03 -6.82 13.07
N TRP A 67 -12.26 -7.29 12.79
CA TRP A 67 -13.09 -6.74 11.72
C TRP A 67 -13.59 -5.32 12.02
N LEU A 68 -13.86 -5.00 13.28
CA LEU A 68 -14.15 -3.64 13.71
C LEU A 68 -12.96 -2.69 13.48
N HIS A 69 -11.71 -3.16 13.62
CA HIS A 69 -10.53 -2.36 13.24
C HIS A 69 -10.47 -2.10 11.74
N ILE A 70 -10.83 -3.09 10.91
CA ILE A 70 -10.90 -2.90 9.45
C ILE A 70 -11.99 -1.90 9.07
N ALA A 71 -13.16 -1.97 9.71
CA ALA A 71 -14.21 -0.96 9.55
C ALA A 71 -13.72 0.45 9.97
N GLY A 72 -12.97 0.53 11.08
CA GLY A 72 -12.32 1.78 11.50
C GLY A 72 -11.34 2.30 10.46
N SER A 73 -10.45 1.46 9.95
CA SER A 73 -9.49 1.81 8.89
C SER A 73 -10.18 2.19 7.57
N PHE A 74 -11.30 1.55 7.24
CA PHE A 74 -12.12 1.92 6.09
C PHE A 74 -12.56 3.40 6.17
N PHE A 75 -13.09 3.83 7.31
CA PHE A 75 -13.48 5.22 7.50
C PHE A 75 -12.28 6.17 7.56
N LEU A 76 -11.11 5.72 7.99
CA LEU A 76 -9.87 6.51 7.87
C LEU A 76 -9.50 6.73 6.39
N TYR A 77 -9.54 5.68 5.56
CA TYR A 77 -9.30 5.81 4.11
C TYR A 77 -10.34 6.69 3.42
N PHE A 78 -11.61 6.62 3.85
CA PHE A 78 -12.69 7.48 3.35
C PHE A 78 -12.39 8.96 3.61
N ASN A 79 -11.97 9.32 4.82
CA ASN A 79 -11.72 10.71 5.24
C ASN A 79 -10.34 11.25 4.86
N THR A 80 -9.45 10.41 4.32
CA THR A 80 -8.12 10.82 3.84
C THR A 80 -8.12 10.90 2.32
N TRP A 81 -7.82 9.79 1.67
CA TRP A 81 -7.75 9.67 0.22
C TRP A 81 -9.09 9.97 -0.46
N GLY A 82 -10.22 9.55 0.12
CA GLY A 82 -11.54 9.85 -0.46
C GLY A 82 -11.88 11.35 -0.46
N LEU A 83 -11.53 12.06 0.61
CA LEU A 83 -11.70 13.51 0.69
C LEU A 83 -10.81 14.25 -0.33
N ILE A 84 -9.57 13.80 -0.50
CA ILE A 84 -8.63 14.37 -1.49
C ILE A 84 -9.11 14.14 -2.92
N SER A 85 -9.59 12.93 -3.23
CA SER A 85 -10.20 12.64 -4.55
C SER A 85 -11.38 13.56 -4.86
N SER A 86 -11.99 14.17 -3.85
CA SER A 86 -13.10 15.09 -4.03
C SER A 86 -12.72 16.53 -4.36
N PHE A 87 -11.42 16.86 -4.29
CA PHE A 87 -10.93 18.20 -4.58
C PHE A 87 -11.33 18.69 -5.98
N GLY A 88 -11.41 17.81 -6.98
CA GLY A 88 -11.81 18.20 -8.33
C GLY A 88 -13.19 18.85 -8.41
N ALA A 89 -14.16 18.39 -7.61
CA ALA A 89 -15.49 19.01 -7.54
C ALA A 89 -15.45 20.38 -6.85
N PHE A 90 -14.62 20.53 -5.81
CA PHE A 90 -14.39 21.81 -5.15
C PHE A 90 -13.69 22.80 -6.08
N GLN A 91 -12.66 22.37 -6.81
CA GLN A 91 -11.90 23.20 -7.73
C GLN A 91 -12.79 23.80 -8.82
N ALA A 92 -13.62 22.98 -9.48
CA ALA A 92 -14.54 23.46 -10.50
C ALA A 92 -15.53 24.51 -9.95
N TYR A 93 -15.98 24.35 -8.71
CA TYR A 93 -16.85 25.32 -8.05
C TYR A 93 -16.11 26.59 -7.61
N TYR A 94 -14.87 26.47 -7.16
CA TYR A 94 -14.03 27.61 -6.83
C TYR A 94 -13.71 28.47 -8.06
N GLU A 95 -13.40 27.84 -9.19
CA GLU A 95 -13.12 28.53 -10.46
C GLU A 95 -14.36 29.26 -11.00
N SER A 96 -15.55 28.69 -10.83
CA SER A 96 -16.79 29.26 -11.39
C SER A 96 -17.46 30.31 -10.51
N ASP A 97 -17.37 30.23 -9.18
CA ASP A 97 -18.16 31.06 -8.27
C ASP A 97 -17.26 31.80 -7.26
N LEU A 98 -16.82 31.09 -6.20
CA LEU A 98 -16.18 31.70 -5.02
C LEU A 98 -14.84 32.39 -5.28
N LEU A 99 -14.03 31.87 -6.20
CA LEU A 99 -12.68 32.33 -6.48
C LEU A 99 -12.50 32.71 -7.96
N SER A 100 -13.59 33.04 -8.66
CA SER A 100 -13.60 33.42 -10.09
C SER A 100 -12.60 34.51 -10.48
N GLY A 101 -12.18 35.36 -9.53
CA GLY A 101 -11.12 36.36 -9.72
C GLY A 101 -9.68 35.82 -9.67
N ASN A 102 -9.46 34.53 -9.40
CA ASN A 102 -8.14 33.91 -9.30
C ASN A 102 -7.88 33.00 -10.50
N THR A 103 -6.60 32.78 -10.82
CA THR A 103 -6.24 31.84 -11.89
C THR A 103 -6.50 30.39 -11.47
N PRO A 104 -6.83 29.48 -12.42
CA PRO A 104 -6.95 28.04 -12.14
C PRO A 104 -5.70 27.45 -11.46
N PHE A 105 -4.52 27.94 -11.84
CA PHE A 105 -3.26 27.56 -11.20
C PHE A 105 -3.26 27.90 -9.71
N GLN A 106 -3.61 29.13 -9.33
CA GLN A 106 -3.70 29.53 -7.92
C GLN A 106 -4.68 28.66 -7.13
N ILE A 107 -5.85 28.35 -7.69
CA ILE A 107 -6.86 27.52 -7.01
C ILE A 107 -6.34 26.08 -6.83
N SER A 108 -5.71 25.51 -7.86
CA SER A 108 -5.14 24.15 -7.81
C SER A 108 -4.06 23.97 -6.74
N THR A 109 -3.41 25.06 -6.29
CA THR A 109 -2.42 25.00 -5.20
C THR A 109 -3.02 24.53 -3.87
N ILE A 110 -4.32 24.75 -3.64
CA ILE A 110 -5.02 24.32 -2.42
C ILE A 110 -4.99 22.78 -2.31
N GLY A 111 -5.46 22.08 -3.34
CA GLY A 111 -5.49 20.62 -3.36
C GLY A 111 -4.08 20.02 -3.44
N SER A 112 -3.16 20.70 -4.13
CA SER A 112 -1.76 20.29 -4.21
C SER A 112 -1.09 20.32 -2.84
N LEU A 113 -1.29 21.40 -2.07
CA LEU A 113 -0.77 21.52 -0.70
C LEU A 113 -1.38 20.47 0.23
N GLN A 114 -2.70 20.25 0.14
CA GLN A 114 -3.39 19.21 0.91
C GLN A 114 -2.79 17.82 0.67
N ASN A 115 -2.59 17.45 -0.60
CA ASN A 115 -2.04 16.14 -0.96
C ASN A 115 -0.56 16.01 -0.57
N PHE A 116 0.23 17.07 -0.79
CA PHE A 116 1.63 17.11 -0.36
C PHE A 116 1.77 16.88 1.14
N LEU A 117 1.01 17.61 1.97
CA LEU A 117 1.09 17.48 3.43
C LEU A 117 0.65 16.11 3.92
N MET A 118 -0.39 15.51 3.32
CA MET A 118 -0.81 14.16 3.68
C MET A 118 0.33 13.15 3.54
N VAL A 119 1.12 13.26 2.47
CA VAL A 119 2.18 12.29 2.14
C VAL A 119 3.49 12.65 2.86
N PHE A 120 3.90 13.92 2.82
CA PHE A 120 5.13 14.42 3.43
C PHE A 120 5.16 14.22 4.94
N LEU A 121 4.03 14.43 5.62
CA LEU A 121 3.94 14.20 7.06
C LEU A 121 4.18 12.75 7.45
N GLY A 122 4.07 11.78 6.53
CA GLY A 122 4.42 10.39 6.80
C GLY A 122 5.82 10.24 7.42
N PHE A 123 6.79 11.08 7.02
CA PHE A 123 8.14 11.10 7.60
C PHE A 123 8.17 11.47 9.09
N ILE A 124 7.28 12.37 9.54
CA ILE A 124 7.21 12.84 10.92
C ILE A 124 6.29 11.92 11.74
N ILE A 125 5.13 11.58 11.18
CA ILE A 125 4.09 10.81 11.84
C ILE A 125 4.48 9.34 11.99
N GLY A 126 5.24 8.78 11.05
CA GLY A 126 5.73 7.40 11.10
C GLY A 126 6.48 7.08 12.39
N PRO A 127 7.56 7.81 12.74
CA PRO A 127 8.26 7.67 14.00
C PRO A 127 7.36 7.89 15.23
N ILE A 128 6.45 8.87 15.19
CA ILE A 128 5.52 9.14 16.31
C ILE A 128 4.55 7.96 16.52
N TYR A 129 4.08 7.35 15.43
CA TYR A 129 3.29 6.13 15.46
C TYR A 129 4.07 4.98 16.08
N ASP A 130 5.31 4.79 15.63
CA ASP A 130 6.22 3.76 16.13
C ASP A 130 6.54 3.93 17.63
N LEU A 131 6.52 5.17 18.15
CA LEU A 131 6.66 5.47 19.60
C LEU A 131 5.43 5.08 20.43
N GLY A 132 4.31 4.70 19.81
CA GLY A 132 3.09 4.26 20.50
C GLY A 132 2.02 5.33 20.66
N TYR A 133 2.20 6.51 20.05
CA TYR A 133 1.23 7.61 20.13
C TYR A 133 0.08 7.47 19.11
N SER A 134 -0.22 6.25 18.65
CA SER A 134 -1.25 5.98 17.64
C SER A 134 -2.64 6.49 18.03
N ARG A 135 -3.01 6.44 19.32
CA ARG A 135 -4.30 6.98 19.80
C ARG A 135 -4.37 8.50 19.70
N TYR A 136 -3.27 9.18 20.04
CA TYR A 136 -3.18 10.63 19.96
C TYR A 136 -3.21 11.10 18.52
N LEU A 137 -2.47 10.41 17.63
CA LEU A 137 -2.51 10.67 16.19
C LEU A 137 -3.93 10.51 15.62
N LEU A 138 -4.67 9.50 16.07
CA LEU A 138 -6.06 9.27 15.63
C LEU A 138 -6.97 10.42 16.04
N ILE A 139 -6.90 10.85 17.31
CA ILE A 139 -7.75 11.92 17.85
C ILE A 139 -7.37 13.27 17.24
N VAL A 140 -6.09 13.63 17.26
CA VAL A 140 -5.60 14.91 16.73
C VAL A 140 -5.85 15.00 15.23
N GLY A 141 -5.54 13.94 14.47
CA GLY A 141 -5.82 13.90 13.04
C GLY A 141 -7.31 14.07 12.73
N SER A 142 -8.18 13.41 13.49
CA SER A 142 -9.63 13.52 13.31
C SER A 142 -10.17 14.92 13.63
N LEU A 143 -9.68 15.54 14.71
CA LEU A 143 -10.04 16.90 15.07
C LEU A 143 -9.58 17.92 14.03
N LEU A 144 -8.36 17.77 13.51
CA LEU A 144 -7.85 18.64 12.45
C LEU A 144 -8.68 18.54 11.18
N VAL A 145 -9.03 17.34 10.72
CA VAL A 145 -9.93 17.17 9.55
C VAL A 145 -11.29 17.82 9.80
N LEU A 146 -11.89 17.57 10.97
CA LEU A 146 -13.20 18.12 11.31
C LEU A 146 -13.19 19.65 11.40
N VAL A 147 -12.24 20.23 12.15
CA VAL A 147 -12.09 21.68 12.30
C VAL A 147 -11.77 22.31 10.96
N GLY A 148 -10.89 21.69 10.15
CA GLY A 148 -10.57 22.15 8.82
C GLY A 148 -11.79 22.22 7.91
N LEU A 149 -12.66 21.20 7.90
CA LEU A 149 -13.91 21.19 7.14
C LEU A 149 -14.91 22.24 7.65
N ILE A 150 -15.07 22.38 8.96
CA ILE A 150 -15.96 23.40 9.54
C ILE A 150 -15.49 24.79 9.14
N LEU A 151 -14.20 25.10 9.32
CA LEU A 151 -13.63 26.40 8.96
C LEU A 151 -13.70 26.66 7.46
N GLN A 152 -13.45 25.64 6.64
CA GLN A 152 -13.56 25.72 5.17
C GLN A 152 -14.96 26.19 4.73
N ALA A 153 -16.03 25.80 5.44
CA ALA A 153 -17.40 26.21 5.12
C ALA A 153 -17.63 27.74 5.20
N PHE A 154 -16.75 28.48 5.88
CA PHE A 154 -16.82 29.94 6.05
C PHE A 154 -15.80 30.70 5.20
N CYS A 155 -14.93 30.00 4.47
CA CYS A 155 -13.91 30.62 3.64
C CYS A 155 -14.51 31.35 2.43
N ARG A 156 -13.92 32.50 2.10
CA ARG A 156 -14.26 33.35 0.95
C ARG A 156 -13.05 33.70 0.09
N ASN A 157 -11.86 33.75 0.68
CA ASN A 157 -10.63 34.15 0.01
C ASN A 157 -9.68 32.97 -0.20
N LEU A 158 -8.84 33.03 -1.24
CA LEU A 158 -7.87 31.99 -1.59
C LEU A 158 -6.98 31.60 -0.39
N TRP A 159 -6.43 32.59 0.33
CA TRP A 159 -5.57 32.34 1.49
C TRP A 159 -6.28 31.59 2.63
N GLN A 160 -7.59 31.79 2.79
CA GLN A 160 -8.38 31.08 3.80
C GLN A 160 -8.57 29.61 3.41
N PHE A 161 -8.76 29.31 2.12
CA PHE A 161 -8.80 27.94 1.61
C PHE A 161 -7.44 27.25 1.70
N LEU A 162 -6.35 27.96 1.40
CA LEU A 162 -4.99 27.44 1.59
C LEU A 162 -4.73 27.04 3.05
N LEU A 163 -5.19 27.87 4.00
CA LEU A 163 -5.04 27.58 5.42
C LEU A 163 -5.95 26.44 5.89
N CYS A 164 -7.25 26.50 5.61
CA CYS A 164 -8.21 25.54 6.15
C CYS A 164 -8.16 24.20 5.43
N GLN A 165 -8.20 24.22 4.10
CA GLN A 165 -8.26 23.00 3.28
C GLN A 165 -6.86 22.47 2.94
N GLY A 166 -5.94 23.35 2.56
CA GLY A 166 -4.56 22.96 2.28
C GLY A 166 -3.83 22.49 3.54
N LEU A 167 -3.64 23.40 4.50
CA LEU A 167 -2.84 23.16 5.69
C LEU A 167 -3.59 22.32 6.74
N ILE A 168 -4.70 22.79 7.31
CA ILE A 168 -5.34 22.13 8.47
C ILE A 168 -5.84 20.73 8.11
N ILE A 169 -6.61 20.59 7.03
CA ILE A 169 -7.06 19.27 6.57
C ILE A 169 -5.87 18.41 6.13
N GLY A 170 -4.89 18.96 5.40
CA GLY A 170 -3.69 18.22 4.98
C GLY A 170 -2.87 17.65 6.15
N LEU A 171 -2.72 18.43 7.22
CA LEU A 171 -2.07 17.98 8.46
C LEU A 171 -2.87 16.85 9.14
N GLY A 172 -4.19 17.00 9.19
CA GLY A 172 -5.09 15.99 9.75
C GLY A 172 -5.07 14.68 8.96
N THR A 173 -5.17 14.76 7.64
CA THR A 173 -5.16 13.56 6.78
C THR A 173 -3.80 12.85 6.78
N GLY A 174 -2.68 13.57 6.92
CA GLY A 174 -1.35 12.97 7.07
C GLY A 174 -1.19 12.17 8.37
N CYS A 175 -1.81 12.63 9.46
CA CYS A 175 -1.85 11.86 10.72
C CYS A 175 -2.65 10.55 10.56
N LEU A 176 -3.79 10.63 9.87
CA LEU A 176 -4.72 9.51 9.73
C LEU A 176 -4.30 8.49 8.64
N SER A 177 -3.62 8.92 7.58
CA SER A 177 -3.23 8.07 6.45
C SER A 177 -2.28 6.95 6.89
N THR A 178 -1.30 7.29 7.75
CA THR A 178 -0.34 6.34 8.33
C THR A 178 -1.06 5.29 9.19
N LEU A 179 -2.06 5.72 9.97
CA LEU A 179 -2.85 4.82 10.82
C LEU A 179 -3.72 3.86 10.01
N GLY A 180 -4.34 4.35 8.93
CA GLY A 180 -5.18 3.53 8.06
C GLY A 180 -4.44 2.30 7.52
N VAL A 181 -3.17 2.47 7.18
CA VAL A 181 -2.27 1.42 6.68
C VAL A 181 -1.71 0.52 7.79
N ALA A 182 -1.29 1.12 8.91
CA ALA A 182 -0.49 0.42 9.91
C ALA A 182 -1.32 -0.35 10.95
N LEU A 183 -2.62 -0.06 11.10
CA LEU A 183 -3.49 -0.76 12.04
C LEU A 183 -3.91 -2.16 11.60
N PRO A 184 -4.27 -2.43 10.31
CA PRO A 184 -4.62 -3.77 9.86
C PRO A 184 -3.52 -4.81 10.09
N SER A 185 -2.25 -4.42 9.97
CA SER A 185 -1.10 -5.30 10.16
C SER A 185 -0.86 -5.74 11.61
N GLN A 186 -1.48 -5.07 12.59
CA GLN A 186 -1.44 -5.50 13.99
C GLN A 186 -2.42 -6.64 14.28
N TRP A 187 -3.52 -6.73 13.53
CA TRP A 187 -4.62 -7.66 13.78
C TRP A 187 -4.65 -8.84 12.81
N PHE A 188 -4.09 -8.67 11.62
CA PHE A 188 -4.03 -9.68 10.57
C PHE A 188 -2.59 -9.92 10.11
N SER A 189 -2.23 -11.19 9.93
CA SER A 189 -1.04 -11.64 9.21
C SER A 189 -1.44 -12.38 7.93
N THR A 190 -2.02 -13.58 8.02
CA THR A 190 -2.33 -14.43 6.86
C THR A 190 -3.42 -13.83 5.96
N ARG A 191 -4.41 -13.15 6.55
CA ARG A 191 -5.51 -12.48 5.81
C ARG A 191 -5.28 -10.99 5.60
N LEU A 192 -4.06 -10.50 5.83
CA LEU A 192 -3.73 -9.08 5.73
C LEU A 192 -4.03 -8.47 4.35
N PRO A 193 -3.74 -9.12 3.20
CA PRO A 193 -4.06 -8.57 1.88
C PRO A 193 -5.56 -8.29 1.71
N LEU A 194 -6.42 -9.24 2.10
CA LEU A 194 -7.88 -9.07 2.05
C LEU A 194 -8.36 -7.98 3.00
N ALA A 195 -7.88 -8.01 4.25
CA ALA A 195 -8.25 -7.02 5.26
C ALA A 195 -7.87 -5.59 4.83
N ASN A 196 -6.67 -5.44 4.25
CA ASN A 196 -6.20 -4.16 3.76
C ASN A 196 -6.90 -3.72 2.47
N GLY A 197 -7.25 -4.65 1.58
CA GLY A 197 -8.07 -4.36 0.40
C GLY A 197 -9.46 -3.83 0.77
N ILE A 198 -10.12 -4.44 1.76
CA ILE A 198 -11.39 -3.96 2.31
C ILE A 198 -11.20 -2.57 2.95
N ALA A 199 -10.18 -2.37 3.79
CA ALA A 199 -9.92 -1.05 4.39
C ALA A 199 -9.65 0.03 3.33
N ALA A 200 -8.77 -0.26 2.36
CA ALA A 200 -8.40 0.68 1.30
C ALA A 200 -9.61 1.11 0.44
N ASN A 201 -10.64 0.26 0.33
CA ASN A 201 -11.87 0.61 -0.39
C ASN A 201 -12.63 1.80 0.17
N GLY A 202 -12.40 2.18 1.43
CA GLY A 202 -12.96 3.41 2.00
C GLY A 202 -12.63 4.64 1.14
N SER A 203 -11.43 4.70 0.58
CA SER A 203 -11.01 5.80 -0.30
C SER A 203 -11.73 5.82 -1.64
N GLY A 204 -12.01 4.66 -2.22
CA GLY A 204 -12.78 4.56 -3.46
C GLY A 204 -14.23 4.99 -3.25
N VAL A 205 -14.86 4.49 -2.18
CA VAL A 205 -16.23 4.89 -1.81
C VAL A 205 -16.29 6.39 -1.50
N GLY A 206 -15.34 6.94 -0.76
CA GLY A 206 -15.27 8.38 -0.49
C GLY A 206 -15.10 9.21 -1.76
N GLY A 207 -14.21 8.80 -2.66
CA GLY A 207 -13.97 9.49 -3.93
C GLY A 207 -15.15 9.45 -4.91
N LEU A 208 -16.09 8.50 -4.76
CA LEU A 208 -17.33 8.46 -5.55
C LEU A 208 -18.48 9.21 -4.86
N VAL A 209 -18.68 8.96 -3.57
CA VAL A 209 -19.84 9.49 -2.82
C VAL A 209 -19.71 10.99 -2.61
N LEU A 210 -18.55 11.48 -2.17
CA LEU A 210 -18.39 12.89 -1.80
C LEU A 210 -18.54 13.82 -3.02
N PRO A 211 -17.91 13.60 -4.19
CA PRO A 211 -18.11 14.49 -5.34
C PRO A 211 -19.53 14.43 -5.90
N ALA A 212 -20.13 13.25 -5.92
CA ALA A 212 -21.52 13.08 -6.34
C ALA A 212 -22.48 13.83 -5.41
N LEU A 213 -22.26 13.72 -4.09
CA LEU A 213 -23.00 14.46 -3.08
C LEU A 213 -22.83 15.96 -3.32
N PHE A 214 -21.59 16.46 -3.44
CA PHE A 214 -21.31 17.88 -3.68
C PHE A 214 -22.14 18.41 -4.86
N ARG A 215 -22.06 17.76 -6.03
CA ARG A 215 -22.81 18.18 -7.23
C ARG A 215 -24.33 18.14 -7.07
N ALA A 216 -24.86 17.19 -6.30
CA ALA A 216 -26.31 17.02 -6.13
C ALA A 216 -26.91 18.02 -5.14
N ILE A 217 -26.21 18.31 -4.04
CA ILE A 217 -26.75 19.16 -2.95
C ILE A 217 -26.28 20.60 -3.03
N GLN A 218 -25.07 20.90 -3.52
CA GLN A 218 -24.53 22.26 -3.55
C GLN A 218 -25.46 23.26 -4.26
N PRO A 219 -26.07 22.96 -5.41
CA PRO A 219 -26.98 23.91 -6.08
C PRO A 219 -28.26 24.20 -5.29
N ARG A 220 -28.66 23.30 -4.37
CA ARG A 220 -29.94 23.39 -3.64
C ARG A 220 -29.83 24.12 -2.31
N ILE A 221 -28.73 23.89 -1.57
CA ILE A 221 -28.55 24.41 -0.20
C ILE A 221 -27.33 25.34 -0.09
N GLY A 222 -26.57 25.53 -1.17
CA GLY A 222 -25.38 26.38 -1.21
C GLY A 222 -24.13 25.72 -0.61
N TYR A 223 -22.98 26.31 -0.95
CA TYR A 223 -21.65 25.79 -0.60
C TYR A 223 -21.46 25.53 0.90
N ARG A 224 -21.80 26.51 1.74
CA ARG A 224 -21.55 26.44 3.19
C ARG A 224 -22.22 25.22 3.82
N TRP A 225 -23.49 24.98 3.51
CA TRP A 225 -24.24 23.85 4.06
C TRP A 225 -23.74 22.52 3.50
N THR A 226 -23.34 22.48 2.23
CA THR A 226 -22.71 21.28 1.64
C THR A 226 -21.42 20.89 2.37
N VAL A 227 -20.53 21.84 2.64
CA VAL A 227 -19.28 21.55 3.37
C VAL A 227 -19.56 21.16 4.82
N LEU A 228 -20.56 21.75 5.48
CA LEU A 228 -20.96 21.33 6.83
C LEU A 228 -21.54 19.90 6.86
N ILE A 229 -22.23 19.47 5.81
CA ILE A 229 -22.65 18.06 5.67
C ILE A 229 -21.43 17.15 5.53
N PHE A 230 -20.39 17.57 4.82
CA PHE A 230 -19.14 16.81 4.75
C PHE A 230 -18.49 16.72 6.13
N ALA A 231 -18.45 17.81 6.89
CA ALA A 231 -17.96 17.81 8.26
C ALA A 231 -18.77 16.86 9.16
N LEU A 232 -20.09 16.80 9.00
CA LEU A 232 -20.95 15.87 9.74
C LEU A 232 -20.68 14.40 9.36
N ILE A 233 -20.55 14.11 8.06
CA ILE A 233 -20.18 12.76 7.59
C ILE A 233 -18.82 12.36 8.16
N SER A 234 -17.84 13.26 8.11
CA SER A 234 -16.52 13.05 8.70
C SER A 234 -16.58 12.86 10.22
N LEU A 235 -17.38 13.63 10.94
CA LEU A 235 -17.58 13.49 12.38
C LEU A 235 -18.10 12.09 12.74
N VAL A 236 -19.14 11.62 12.05
CA VAL A 236 -19.73 10.29 12.31
C VAL A 236 -18.74 9.18 11.98
N THR A 237 -18.16 9.23 10.78
CA THR A 237 -17.26 8.18 10.30
C THR A 237 -15.95 8.10 11.09
N LEU A 238 -15.32 9.24 11.41
CA LEU A 238 -14.14 9.30 12.27
C LEU A 238 -14.48 8.99 13.73
N GLY A 239 -15.67 9.38 14.21
CA GLY A 239 -16.18 8.99 15.52
C GLY A 239 -16.26 7.47 15.67
N ILE A 240 -16.78 6.77 14.64
CA ILE A 240 -16.76 5.30 14.59
C ILE A 240 -15.32 4.79 14.65
N SER A 241 -14.40 5.31 13.84
CA SER A 241 -12.97 4.92 13.88
C SER A 241 -12.37 5.08 15.28
N ILE A 242 -12.65 6.18 15.98
CA ILE A 242 -12.18 6.42 17.35
C ILE A 242 -12.77 5.40 18.34
N LEU A 243 -14.02 4.98 18.18
CA LEU A 243 -14.64 4.00 19.08
C LEU A 243 -14.13 2.57 18.85
N VAL A 244 -13.97 2.17 17.59
CA VAL A 244 -13.66 0.77 17.23
C VAL A 244 -12.17 0.45 17.26
N ILE A 245 -11.30 1.42 16.96
CA ILE A 245 -9.85 1.20 16.91
C ILE A 245 -9.29 1.22 18.34
N LYS A 246 -8.95 0.02 18.83
CA LYS A 246 -8.19 -0.18 20.06
C LYS A 246 -6.71 -0.21 19.72
N THR A 247 -6.04 0.90 19.98
CA THR A 247 -4.59 1.00 19.81
C THR A 247 -3.91 0.16 20.89
N SER A 248 -3.11 -0.82 20.47
CA SER A 248 -2.31 -1.61 21.39
C SER A 248 -1.32 -0.68 22.11
N LYS A 249 -1.39 -0.62 23.45
CA LYS A 249 -0.34 0.02 24.26
C LYS A 249 0.93 -0.78 24.00
N LEU A 250 1.95 -0.17 23.41
CA LEU A 250 3.28 -0.79 23.36
C LEU A 250 3.63 -1.22 24.78
N LYS A 251 3.75 -2.53 25.02
CA LYS A 251 4.04 -3.09 26.36
C LYS A 251 5.42 -2.65 26.88
N THR A 252 6.26 -2.10 26.01
CA THR A 252 7.58 -1.57 26.33
C THR A 252 7.76 -0.19 25.69
N PRO A 253 8.14 0.84 26.47
CA PRO A 253 8.45 2.15 25.92
C PRO A 253 9.67 2.01 25.00
N PRO A 254 9.59 2.40 23.73
CA PRO A 254 10.71 2.20 22.84
C PRO A 254 11.87 3.14 23.19
N LYS A 255 13.07 2.55 23.35
CA LYS A 255 14.34 3.28 23.30
C LYS A 255 14.32 4.25 22.12
N ARG A 256 14.83 5.48 22.30
CA ARG A 256 14.93 6.55 21.28
C ARG A 256 14.99 5.97 19.86
N ARG A 257 13.88 6.04 19.11
CA ARG A 257 13.84 5.52 17.75
C ARG A 257 14.40 6.58 16.80
N PRO A 258 15.34 6.21 15.91
CA PRO A 258 15.84 7.15 14.92
C PRO A 258 14.73 7.50 13.93
N TRP A 259 14.70 8.76 13.49
CA TRP A 259 13.76 9.28 12.49
C TRP A 259 13.96 8.64 11.11
N ILE A 260 15.14 8.05 10.88
CA ILE A 260 15.52 7.35 9.66
C ILE A 260 16.00 5.97 10.06
N ASP A 261 15.36 4.94 9.50
CA ASP A 261 15.86 3.58 9.60
C ASP A 261 16.97 3.36 8.56
N ARG A 262 18.23 3.41 9.01
CA ARG A 262 19.39 3.21 8.14
C ARG A 262 19.49 1.78 7.61
N SER A 263 18.83 0.81 8.24
CA SER A 263 18.85 -0.58 7.76
C SER A 263 18.19 -0.73 6.39
N VAL A 264 17.28 0.20 6.03
CA VAL A 264 16.63 0.26 4.72
C VAL A 264 17.65 0.35 3.59
N PHE A 265 18.77 1.05 3.78
CA PHE A 265 19.80 1.20 2.73
C PHE A 265 20.56 -0.10 2.45
N HIS A 266 20.44 -1.10 3.32
CA HIS A 266 21.04 -2.43 3.18
C HIS A 266 19.98 -3.53 3.04
N ASP A 267 18.74 -3.18 2.67
CA ASP A 267 17.62 -4.10 2.47
C ASP A 267 17.21 -4.10 0.97
N PRO A 268 17.87 -4.91 0.11
CA PRO A 268 17.66 -4.89 -1.33
C PRO A 268 16.20 -5.16 -1.75
N PRO A 269 15.47 -6.14 -1.16
CA PRO A 269 14.04 -6.32 -1.45
C PRO A 269 13.22 -5.05 -1.22
N PHE A 270 13.46 -4.34 -0.12
CA PHE A 270 12.76 -3.10 0.19
C PHE A 270 13.11 -1.99 -0.81
N LEU A 271 14.40 -1.79 -1.10
CA LEU A 271 14.85 -0.74 -2.03
C LEU A 271 14.39 -0.98 -3.47
N LEU A 272 14.45 -2.23 -3.94
CA LEU A 272 13.96 -2.60 -5.27
C LEU A 272 12.44 -2.42 -5.37
N PHE A 273 11.69 -2.80 -4.33
CA PHE A 273 10.24 -2.56 -4.31
C PHE A 273 9.92 -1.07 -4.28
N LEU A 274 10.65 -0.26 -3.51
CA LEU A 274 10.51 1.18 -3.47
C LEU A 274 10.82 1.82 -4.83
N GLY A 275 11.95 1.45 -5.45
CA GLY A 275 12.33 1.91 -6.80
C GLY A 275 11.30 1.51 -7.86
N GLY A 276 10.78 0.29 -7.78
CA GLY A 276 9.69 -0.19 -8.63
C GLY A 276 8.41 0.63 -8.43
N CYS A 277 8.05 0.99 -7.19
CA CYS A 277 6.93 1.89 -6.94
C CYS A 277 7.17 3.30 -7.51
N CYS A 278 8.38 3.86 -7.39
CA CYS A 278 8.70 5.16 -7.99
C CYS A 278 8.52 5.15 -9.52
N LEU A 279 9.02 4.13 -10.20
CA LEU A 279 8.82 3.96 -11.64
C LEU A 279 7.33 3.83 -12.01
N LEU A 280 6.55 3.13 -11.18
CA LEU A 280 5.11 3.01 -11.37
C LEU A 280 4.41 4.36 -11.25
N PHE A 281 4.71 5.14 -10.21
CA PHE A 281 4.06 6.44 -9.98
C PHE A 281 4.40 7.48 -11.06
N LEU A 282 5.53 7.35 -11.77
CA LEU A 282 5.86 8.16 -12.95
C LEU A 282 4.90 7.94 -14.13
N GLY A 283 4.35 6.73 -14.28
CA GLY A 283 3.49 6.37 -15.41
C GLY A 283 2.00 6.19 -15.07
N MET A 284 1.67 5.81 -13.84
CA MET A 284 0.35 5.32 -13.46
C MET A 284 -0.76 6.39 -13.59
N TYR A 285 -0.45 7.66 -13.34
CA TYR A 285 -1.46 8.72 -13.36
C TYR A 285 -1.73 9.28 -14.77
N THR A 286 -1.01 8.85 -15.80
CA THR A 286 -1.23 9.32 -17.17
C THR A 286 -2.66 9.04 -17.64
N PRO A 287 -3.21 7.80 -17.52
CA PRO A 287 -4.60 7.56 -17.90
C PRO A 287 -5.60 8.30 -17.00
N TYR A 288 -5.32 8.48 -15.71
CA TYR A 288 -6.20 9.22 -14.82
C TYR A 288 -6.40 10.68 -15.27
N VAL A 289 -5.36 11.30 -15.83
CA VAL A 289 -5.40 12.71 -16.25
C VAL A 289 -5.87 12.88 -17.68
N TYR A 290 -5.35 12.09 -18.62
CA TYR A 290 -5.48 12.39 -20.05
C TYR A 290 -6.55 11.58 -20.78
N ILE A 291 -7.18 10.59 -20.14
CA ILE A 291 -8.12 9.70 -20.85
C ILE A 291 -9.36 10.41 -21.37
N GLN A 292 -9.85 11.43 -20.64
CA GLN A 292 -11.02 12.21 -21.05
C GLN A 292 -10.69 13.06 -22.28
N SER A 293 -9.58 13.82 -22.23
CA SER A 293 -9.10 14.63 -23.35
C SER A 293 -8.78 13.77 -24.57
N TYR A 294 -8.16 12.61 -24.38
CA TYR A 294 -7.90 11.64 -25.45
C TYR A 294 -9.20 11.15 -26.12
N ALA A 295 -10.24 10.85 -25.32
CA ALA A 295 -11.53 10.40 -25.84
C ALA A 295 -12.22 11.46 -26.71
N LEU A 296 -12.17 12.72 -26.25
CA LEU A 296 -12.79 13.86 -26.94
C LEU A 296 -12.00 14.26 -28.19
N ASP A 297 -10.68 14.44 -28.08
CA ASP A 297 -9.82 14.90 -29.19
C ASP A 297 -9.77 13.89 -30.35
N ARG A 298 -9.90 12.59 -30.06
CA ARG A 298 -9.93 11.54 -31.07
C ARG A 298 -11.35 11.17 -31.51
N HIS A 299 -12.38 11.84 -30.99
CA HIS A 299 -13.79 11.53 -31.23
C HIS A 299 -14.12 10.04 -31.04
N LEU A 300 -13.49 9.40 -30.05
CA LEU A 300 -13.63 7.96 -29.78
C LEU A 300 -14.88 7.63 -28.98
N ALA A 301 -15.41 8.59 -28.23
CA ALA A 301 -16.57 8.43 -27.36
C ALA A 301 -17.44 9.69 -27.41
N SER A 302 -18.74 9.51 -27.13
CA SER A 302 -19.64 10.64 -26.89
C SER A 302 -19.16 11.47 -25.68
N GLU A 303 -19.48 12.77 -25.67
CA GLU A 303 -19.12 13.66 -24.55
C GLU A 303 -19.60 13.11 -23.20
N ASN A 304 -20.81 12.53 -23.16
CA ASN A 304 -21.35 11.89 -21.97
C ASN A 304 -20.46 10.74 -21.49
N VAL A 305 -20.03 9.85 -22.39
CA VAL A 305 -19.19 8.71 -22.02
C VAL A 305 -17.79 9.17 -21.60
N ALA A 306 -17.21 10.13 -22.30
CA ALA A 306 -15.90 10.70 -21.97
C ALA A 306 -15.87 11.25 -20.53
N LEU A 307 -16.94 11.91 -20.09
CA LEU A 307 -17.08 12.40 -18.72
C LEU A 307 -17.13 11.27 -17.67
N TYR A 308 -17.66 10.10 -18.03
CA TYR A 308 -17.75 8.94 -17.13
C TYR A 308 -16.52 8.03 -17.14
N LEU A 309 -15.57 8.15 -18.08
CA LEU A 309 -14.38 7.27 -18.16
C LEU A 309 -13.58 7.23 -16.85
N LEU A 310 -13.37 8.38 -16.21
CA LEU A 310 -12.69 8.45 -14.92
C LEU A 310 -13.50 7.77 -13.80
N SER A 311 -14.83 7.85 -13.87
CA SER A 311 -15.72 7.16 -12.93
C SER A 311 -15.68 5.64 -13.12
N ILE A 312 -15.65 5.18 -14.37
CA ILE A 312 -15.48 3.76 -14.74
C ILE A 312 -14.14 3.24 -14.21
N LEU A 313 -13.05 3.99 -14.42
CA LEU A 313 -11.72 3.64 -13.93
C LEU A 313 -11.70 3.47 -12.41
N ASN A 314 -12.23 4.46 -11.67
CA ASN A 314 -12.30 4.39 -10.21
C ASN A 314 -13.25 3.27 -9.72
N GLY A 315 -14.36 3.04 -10.41
CA GLY A 315 -15.29 1.94 -10.10
C GLY A 315 -14.63 0.58 -10.25
N ALA A 316 -13.90 0.36 -11.36
CA ALA A 316 -13.14 -0.87 -11.57
C ALA A 316 -12.04 -1.05 -10.51
N SER A 317 -11.40 0.04 -10.06
CA SER A 317 -10.40 0.03 -8.99
C SER A 317 -10.96 -0.50 -7.66
N ILE A 318 -12.20 -0.17 -7.30
CA ILE A 318 -12.86 -0.73 -6.09
C ILE A 318 -12.95 -2.25 -6.16
N VAL A 319 -13.30 -2.79 -7.34
CA VAL A 319 -13.41 -4.24 -7.55
C VAL A 319 -12.02 -4.89 -7.50
N GLY A 320 -11.03 -4.27 -8.14
CA GLY A 320 -9.63 -4.72 -8.14
C GLY A 320 -8.95 -4.69 -6.78
N ARG A 321 -9.43 -3.88 -5.84
CA ARG A 321 -8.97 -3.88 -4.44
C ARG A 321 -9.54 -5.04 -3.62
N ILE A 322 -10.54 -5.76 -4.10
CA ILE A 322 -11.15 -6.90 -3.37
C ILE A 322 -10.79 -8.23 -4.05
N LEU A 323 -11.16 -8.42 -5.31
CA LEU A 323 -11.17 -9.74 -5.94
C LEU A 323 -9.78 -10.42 -5.96
N PRO A 324 -8.70 -9.76 -6.40
CA PRO A 324 -7.37 -10.35 -6.43
C PRO A 324 -6.84 -10.72 -5.04
N ASN A 325 -7.30 -10.05 -3.98
CA ASN A 325 -6.86 -10.34 -2.61
C ASN A 325 -7.32 -11.69 -2.09
N PHE A 326 -8.35 -12.31 -2.68
CA PHE A 326 -8.71 -13.70 -2.39
C PHE A 326 -7.72 -14.71 -2.99
N VAL A 327 -7.00 -14.33 -4.05
CA VAL A 327 -6.05 -15.19 -4.76
C VAL A 327 -4.65 -15.10 -4.16
N VAL A 328 -4.32 -13.98 -3.50
CA VAL A 328 -3.00 -13.71 -2.88
C VAL A 328 -2.52 -14.82 -1.94
N PRO A 329 -3.34 -15.46 -1.08
CA PRO A 329 -2.89 -16.55 -0.22
C PRO A 329 -2.29 -17.74 -0.97
N TYR A 330 -2.72 -17.96 -2.23
CA TYR A 330 -2.29 -19.08 -3.07
C TYR A 330 -1.20 -18.67 -4.07
N TYR A 331 -1.33 -17.47 -4.64
CA TYR A 331 -0.43 -16.97 -5.68
C TYR A 331 0.80 -16.25 -5.13
N GLY A 332 0.73 -15.75 -3.90
CA GLY A 332 1.76 -14.93 -3.27
C GLY A 332 1.63 -13.45 -3.61
N ILE A 333 1.86 -12.60 -2.60
CA ILE A 333 1.68 -11.15 -2.69
C ILE A 333 2.60 -10.49 -3.73
N MET A 334 3.88 -10.89 -3.79
CA MET A 334 4.85 -10.33 -4.73
C MET A 334 4.52 -10.72 -6.18
N ASN A 335 3.96 -11.91 -6.40
CA ASN A 335 3.51 -12.34 -7.72
C ASN A 335 2.30 -11.52 -8.16
N MET A 336 1.28 -11.42 -7.30
CA MET A 336 0.06 -10.69 -7.63
C MET A 336 0.32 -9.22 -7.96
N ILE A 337 1.15 -8.55 -7.16
CA ILE A 337 1.48 -7.14 -7.43
C ILE A 337 2.29 -6.99 -8.72
N THR A 338 3.24 -7.90 -9.00
CA THR A 338 4.00 -7.88 -10.27
C THR A 338 3.06 -8.06 -11.47
N THR A 339 2.19 -9.08 -11.43
CA THR A 339 1.25 -9.33 -12.54
C THR A 339 0.25 -8.21 -12.72
N ALA A 340 -0.20 -7.57 -11.64
CA ALA A 340 -1.09 -6.43 -11.73
C ALA A 340 -0.40 -5.24 -12.43
N VAL A 341 0.85 -4.94 -12.06
CA VAL A 341 1.62 -3.87 -12.70
C VAL A 341 1.92 -4.18 -14.17
N LEU A 342 2.24 -5.44 -14.49
CA LEU A 342 2.41 -5.86 -15.89
C LEU A 342 1.11 -5.71 -16.69
N ALA A 343 -0.03 -6.10 -16.14
CA ALA A 343 -1.32 -5.94 -16.79
C ALA A 343 -1.69 -4.46 -16.99
N MET A 344 -1.36 -3.58 -16.03
CA MET A 344 -1.49 -2.13 -16.22
C MET A 344 -0.58 -1.61 -17.34
N SER A 345 0.66 -2.11 -17.45
CA SER A 345 1.58 -1.74 -18.54
C SER A 345 0.99 -2.12 -19.90
N ILE A 346 0.50 -3.36 -20.03
CA ILE A 346 -0.16 -3.83 -21.27
C ILE A 346 -1.37 -2.96 -21.59
N ALA A 347 -2.25 -2.70 -20.60
CA ALA A 347 -3.41 -1.84 -20.78
C ALA A 347 -3.02 -0.40 -21.18
N ALA A 348 -1.91 0.13 -20.66
CA ALA A 348 -1.40 1.44 -21.05
C ALA A 348 -0.99 1.47 -22.54
N PHE A 349 -0.34 0.42 -23.04
CA PHE A 349 -0.07 0.28 -24.48
C PHE A 349 -1.34 0.07 -25.30
N CYS A 350 -2.34 -0.64 -24.76
CA CYS A 350 -3.62 -0.86 -25.44
C CYS A 350 -4.41 0.44 -25.68
N PHE A 351 -4.23 1.49 -24.86
CA PHE A 351 -4.83 2.81 -25.15
C PHE A 351 -4.38 3.39 -26.50
N ALA A 352 -3.19 3.03 -27.00
CA ALA A 352 -2.77 3.44 -28.33
C ALA A 352 -3.58 2.77 -29.46
N ALA A 353 -4.16 1.60 -29.19
CA ALA A 353 -4.88 0.76 -30.15
C ALA A 353 -6.41 0.90 -30.06
N THR A 354 -6.94 1.75 -29.17
CA THR A 354 -8.39 1.95 -29.03
C THR A 354 -8.93 2.76 -30.20
N ASN A 355 -9.87 2.16 -30.95
CA ASN A 355 -10.49 2.75 -32.14
C ASN A 355 -12.01 2.89 -32.02
N SER A 356 -12.59 2.51 -30.89
CA SER A 356 -14.03 2.56 -30.63
C SER A 356 -14.33 2.87 -29.17
N GLU A 357 -15.51 3.42 -28.90
CA GLU A 357 -16.01 3.71 -27.55
C GLU A 357 -15.95 2.46 -26.64
N ALA A 358 -16.39 1.32 -27.16
CA ALA A 358 -16.37 0.05 -26.42
C ALA A 358 -14.94 -0.41 -26.08
N SER A 359 -13.99 -0.28 -27.01
CA SER A 359 -12.58 -0.63 -26.75
C SER A 359 -11.96 0.28 -25.70
N LEU A 360 -12.29 1.58 -25.73
CA LEU A 360 -11.80 2.56 -24.77
C LEU A 360 -12.34 2.27 -23.36
N ILE A 361 -13.64 1.99 -23.24
CA ILE A 361 -14.27 1.61 -21.96
C ILE A 361 -13.63 0.32 -21.41
N ALA A 362 -13.44 -0.70 -22.26
CA ALA A 362 -12.86 -1.97 -21.84
C ALA A 362 -11.42 -1.81 -21.29
N VAL A 363 -10.55 -1.10 -22.01
CA VAL A 363 -9.17 -0.86 -21.56
C VAL A 363 -9.15 -0.01 -20.29
N THR A 364 -10.04 0.99 -20.18
CA THR A 364 -10.20 1.81 -18.97
C THR A 364 -10.56 0.98 -17.75
N ALA A 365 -11.52 0.06 -17.89
CA ALA A 365 -11.96 -0.82 -16.81
C ALA A 365 -10.84 -1.79 -16.38
N VAL A 366 -10.14 -2.41 -17.35
CA VAL A 366 -9.00 -3.30 -17.08
C VAL A 366 -7.88 -2.56 -16.34
N TYR A 367 -7.52 -1.36 -16.83
CA TYR A 367 -6.52 -0.51 -16.19
C TYR A 367 -6.92 -0.15 -14.75
N GLY A 368 -8.16 0.30 -14.56
CA GLY A 368 -8.70 0.63 -13.25
C GLY A 368 -8.67 -0.54 -12.28
N PHE A 369 -9.08 -1.74 -12.73
CA PHE A 369 -9.05 -2.96 -11.93
C PHE A 369 -7.64 -3.26 -11.41
N PHE A 370 -6.63 -3.33 -12.29
CA PHE A 370 -5.27 -3.64 -11.84
C PHE A 370 -4.60 -2.51 -11.05
N ALA A 371 -4.96 -1.26 -11.31
CA ALA A 371 -4.56 -0.13 -10.46
C ALA A 371 -5.11 -0.29 -9.04
N GLY A 372 -6.37 -0.72 -8.92
CA GLY A 372 -6.98 -1.08 -7.64
C GLY A 372 -6.20 -2.17 -6.91
N THR A 373 -5.85 -3.24 -7.61
CA THR A 373 -5.02 -4.33 -7.08
C THR A 373 -3.71 -3.82 -6.50
N PHE A 374 -3.00 -2.97 -7.24
CA PHE A 374 -1.75 -2.36 -6.78
C PHE A 374 -1.95 -1.54 -5.50
N PHE A 375 -2.96 -0.66 -5.45
CA PHE A 375 -3.23 0.17 -4.28
C PHE A 375 -3.56 -0.63 -3.01
N ALA A 376 -4.27 -1.76 -3.15
CA ALA A 376 -4.56 -2.63 -2.01
C ALA A 376 -3.30 -3.37 -1.51
N LEU A 377 -2.44 -3.81 -2.43
CA LEU A 377 -1.31 -4.67 -2.12
C LEU A 377 -0.05 -3.91 -1.70
N GLN A 378 0.22 -2.74 -2.28
CA GLN A 378 1.41 -1.94 -2.02
C GLN A 378 1.72 -1.78 -0.51
N PRO A 379 0.79 -1.28 0.33
CA PRO A 379 1.01 -1.21 1.77
C PRO A 379 1.30 -2.58 2.41
N THR A 380 0.57 -3.63 2.04
CA THR A 380 0.79 -4.97 2.60
C THR A 380 2.15 -5.56 2.19
N THR A 381 2.66 -5.19 1.01
CA THR A 381 4.00 -5.56 0.57
C THR A 381 5.07 -4.85 1.39
N PHE A 382 4.93 -3.55 1.66
CA PHE A 382 5.83 -2.84 2.57
C PHE A 382 5.81 -3.42 3.99
N VAL A 383 4.64 -3.79 4.50
CA VAL A 383 4.53 -4.52 5.76
C VAL A 383 5.32 -5.82 5.67
N LYS A 384 5.16 -6.62 4.61
CA LYS A 384 5.86 -7.89 4.46
C LYS A 384 7.38 -7.73 4.41
N LEU A 385 7.89 -6.78 3.62
CA LEU A 385 9.32 -6.50 3.46
C LEU A 385 9.95 -5.88 4.72
N THR A 386 9.13 -5.34 5.62
CA THR A 386 9.59 -4.84 6.91
C THR A 386 9.73 -6.01 7.90
N ALA A 387 10.96 -6.50 8.09
CA ALA A 387 11.26 -7.56 9.04
C ALA A 387 10.92 -7.15 10.48
N ASP A 388 11.44 -6.00 10.93
CA ASP A 388 11.13 -5.43 12.24
C ASP A 388 9.91 -4.52 12.17
N LYS A 389 8.74 -5.05 12.59
CA LYS A 389 7.46 -4.32 12.61
C LYS A 389 7.49 -3.07 13.50
N SER A 390 8.51 -2.89 14.34
CA SER A 390 8.69 -1.70 15.15
C SER A 390 9.13 -0.47 14.35
N TYR A 391 9.68 -0.65 13.15
CA TYR A 391 10.03 0.44 12.23
C TYR A 391 8.99 0.64 11.11
N MET A 392 7.81 0.05 11.27
CA MET A 392 6.80 0.05 10.20
C MET A 392 6.40 1.47 9.80
N GLY A 393 6.06 2.33 10.77
CA GLY A 393 5.67 3.71 10.50
C GLY A 393 6.82 4.50 9.85
N THR A 394 8.04 4.36 10.38
CA THR A 394 9.24 5.03 9.87
C THR A 394 9.57 4.62 8.43
N ARG A 395 9.58 3.32 8.13
CA ARG A 395 9.82 2.80 6.78
C ARG A 395 8.73 3.22 5.79
N PHE A 396 7.47 3.23 6.22
CA PHE A 396 6.37 3.78 5.41
C PHE A 396 6.60 5.26 5.10
N GLY A 397 6.89 6.08 6.12
CA GLY A 397 7.14 7.51 5.94
C GLY A 397 8.27 7.79 4.95
N MET A 398 9.38 7.06 5.07
CA MET A 398 10.50 7.14 4.12
C MET A 398 10.08 6.76 2.69
N ALA A 399 9.37 5.64 2.53
CA ALA A 399 8.90 5.17 1.23
C ALA A 399 7.97 6.19 0.56
N PHE A 400 6.93 6.64 1.26
CA PHE A 400 5.96 7.62 0.76
C PHE A 400 6.62 8.96 0.39
N THR A 401 7.62 9.40 1.16
CA THR A 401 8.37 10.64 0.86
C THR A 401 9.10 10.52 -0.47
N VAL A 402 9.84 9.44 -0.70
CA VAL A 402 10.57 9.23 -1.97
C VAL A 402 9.59 9.08 -3.14
N MET A 403 8.49 8.36 -2.94
CA MET A 403 7.48 8.14 -3.97
C MET A 403 6.72 9.41 -4.35
N SER A 404 6.58 10.38 -3.43
CA SER A 404 5.93 11.67 -3.70
C SER A 404 6.64 12.47 -4.79
N VAL A 405 7.97 12.35 -4.89
CA VAL A 405 8.78 13.02 -5.91
C VAL A 405 8.45 12.44 -7.30
N ALA A 406 8.35 11.12 -7.40
CA ALA A 406 7.98 10.45 -8.66
C ALA A 406 6.56 10.84 -9.11
N LEU A 407 5.62 10.93 -8.17
CA LEU A 407 4.25 11.36 -8.44
C LEU A 407 4.18 12.79 -9.00
N LEU A 408 5.02 13.70 -8.48
CA LEU A 408 5.03 15.11 -8.90
C LEU A 408 5.40 15.28 -10.38
N PHE A 409 6.36 14.50 -10.88
CA PHE A 409 6.88 14.65 -12.24
C PHE A 409 6.16 13.81 -13.30
N GLY A 410 5.49 12.72 -12.90
CA GLY A 410 4.88 11.76 -13.84
C GLY A 410 3.89 12.38 -14.82
N SER A 411 2.84 13.02 -14.31
CA SER A 411 1.78 13.61 -15.16
C SER A 411 2.27 14.79 -16.02
N PRO A 412 3.11 15.73 -15.52
CA PRO A 412 3.69 16.78 -16.35
C PRO A 412 4.56 16.25 -17.50
N ILE A 413 5.41 15.24 -17.25
CA ILE A 413 6.24 14.63 -18.31
C ILE A 413 5.35 14.02 -19.39
N ALA A 414 4.35 13.23 -18.99
CA ALA A 414 3.41 12.63 -19.93
C ALA A 414 2.64 13.68 -20.75
N GLY A 415 2.26 14.81 -20.13
CA GLY A 415 1.59 15.92 -20.82
C GLY A 415 2.50 16.71 -21.76
N ALA A 416 3.77 16.90 -21.41
CA ALA A 416 4.75 17.53 -22.29
C ALA A 416 5.02 16.65 -23.53
N LEU A 417 5.19 15.34 -23.33
CA LEU A 417 5.31 14.37 -24.42
C LEU A 417 4.06 14.37 -25.31
N SER A 418 2.87 14.29 -24.70
CA SER A 418 1.60 14.27 -25.45
C SER A 418 1.38 15.54 -26.27
N ARG A 419 1.82 16.71 -25.79
CA ARG A 419 1.75 17.96 -26.54
C ARG A 419 2.73 18.02 -27.72
N SER A 420 3.96 17.53 -27.54
CA SER A 420 5.00 17.61 -28.56
C SER A 420 4.89 16.52 -29.62
N PHE A 421 4.45 15.31 -29.24
CA PHE A 421 4.48 14.11 -30.09
C PHE A 421 3.13 13.38 -30.17
N GLY A 422 2.06 13.98 -29.64
CA GLY A 422 0.73 13.40 -29.61
C GLY A 422 0.53 12.36 -28.49
N TYR A 423 -0.73 12.01 -28.21
CA TYR A 423 -1.13 11.11 -27.11
C TYR A 423 -0.43 9.74 -27.11
N LEU A 424 -0.02 9.23 -28.28
CA LEU A 424 0.71 7.97 -28.39
C LEU A 424 1.98 7.98 -27.53
N SER A 425 2.72 9.08 -27.54
CA SER A 425 3.94 9.24 -26.74
C SER A 425 3.67 9.18 -25.22
N GLY A 426 2.55 9.75 -24.77
CA GLY A 426 2.10 9.67 -23.37
C GLY A 426 1.75 8.23 -22.96
N TRP A 427 1.07 7.49 -23.83
CA TRP A 427 0.76 6.06 -23.60
C TRP A 427 2.00 5.18 -23.58
N ILE A 428 2.95 5.41 -24.50
CA ILE A 428 4.24 4.70 -24.52
C ILE A 428 5.03 5.00 -23.24
N TRP A 429 5.13 6.26 -22.84
CA TRP A 429 5.78 6.65 -21.58
C TRP A 429 5.18 5.91 -20.39
N ALA A 430 3.85 5.94 -20.24
CA ALA A 430 3.15 5.25 -19.17
C ALA A 430 3.41 3.74 -19.21
N GLY A 431 3.28 3.11 -20.38
CA GLY A 431 3.52 1.68 -20.57
C GLY A 431 4.94 1.26 -20.23
N CYS A 432 5.95 2.02 -20.67
CA CYS A 432 7.37 1.76 -20.40
C CYS A 432 7.71 1.92 -18.92
N CYS A 433 7.23 2.98 -18.26
CA CYS A 433 7.42 3.18 -16.82
C CYS A 433 6.83 2.02 -16.00
N LEU A 434 5.62 1.58 -16.36
CA LEU A 434 4.95 0.45 -15.71
C LEU A 434 5.65 -0.89 -16.00
N ALA A 435 6.14 -1.11 -17.22
CA ALA A 435 6.92 -2.30 -17.57
C ALA A 435 8.22 -2.37 -16.76
N ALA A 436 8.95 -1.25 -16.68
CA ALA A 436 10.16 -1.13 -15.89
C ALA A 436 9.86 -1.39 -14.40
N SER A 437 8.78 -0.82 -13.86
CA SER A 437 8.32 -1.10 -12.50
C SER A 437 8.05 -2.59 -12.28
N SER A 438 7.28 -3.23 -13.17
CA SER A 438 6.99 -4.66 -13.07
C SER A 438 8.28 -5.50 -13.05
N ALA A 439 9.24 -5.18 -13.92
CA ALA A 439 10.54 -5.85 -13.93
C ALA A 439 11.30 -5.65 -12.61
N THR A 440 11.36 -4.42 -12.08
CA THR A 440 12.04 -4.15 -10.81
C THR A 440 11.37 -4.86 -9.63
N ILE A 441 10.05 -4.87 -9.56
CA ILE A 441 9.29 -5.58 -8.50
C ILE A 441 9.51 -7.11 -8.62
N PHE A 442 9.57 -7.64 -9.84
CA PHE A 442 9.90 -9.04 -10.08
C PHE A 442 11.31 -9.40 -9.59
N VAL A 443 12.29 -8.51 -9.81
CA VAL A 443 13.64 -8.69 -9.26
C VAL A 443 13.60 -8.62 -7.72
N ALA A 444 12.86 -7.69 -7.12
CA ALA A 444 12.68 -7.60 -5.67
C ALA A 444 12.14 -8.90 -5.07
N ARG A 445 11.22 -9.58 -5.77
CA ARG A 445 10.72 -10.90 -5.40
C ARG A 445 11.84 -11.94 -5.36
N GLY A 446 12.68 -11.98 -6.39
CA GLY A 446 13.82 -12.91 -6.48
C GLY A 446 14.74 -12.81 -5.25
N PHE A 447 15.02 -11.58 -4.79
CA PHE A 447 15.81 -11.33 -3.59
C PHE A 447 15.07 -11.67 -2.28
N ASN A 448 13.74 -11.53 -2.22
CA ASN A 448 12.97 -11.76 -1.00
C ASN A 448 12.67 -13.25 -0.70
N GLY A 449 12.40 -14.05 -1.74
CA GLY A 449 11.88 -15.41 -1.55
C GLY A 449 12.23 -16.40 -2.67
N GLY A 450 13.18 -16.06 -3.54
CA GLY A 450 13.59 -16.87 -4.68
C GLY A 450 12.67 -16.76 -5.90
N TRP A 451 13.08 -17.42 -6.99
CA TRP A 451 12.45 -17.29 -8.31
C TRP A 451 11.26 -18.25 -8.54
N LYS A 452 11.08 -19.28 -7.69
CA LYS A 452 10.04 -20.30 -7.87
C LYS A 452 8.65 -19.72 -7.59
N VAL A 453 7.74 -19.85 -8.55
CA VAL A 453 6.36 -19.31 -8.47
C VAL A 453 5.54 -19.96 -7.36
N ASN A 454 5.82 -21.24 -7.05
CA ASN A 454 5.07 -22.02 -6.06
C ASN A 454 5.62 -21.91 -4.63
N GLN A 455 6.70 -21.16 -4.40
CA GLN A 455 7.09 -20.81 -3.03
C GLN A 455 6.25 -19.61 -2.62
N VAL A 456 5.16 -19.88 -1.92
CA VAL A 456 4.44 -18.88 -1.14
C VAL A 456 5.37 -18.45 0.00
N ALA A 457 6.34 -17.60 -0.32
CA ALA A 457 7.12 -16.86 0.67
C ALA A 457 6.24 -15.77 1.28
#